data_AF-A0A517YG33-F1
#
_entry.id   AF-A0A517YG33-F1
#
_cell.length_a   1.000
_cell.length_b   1.000
_cell.length_c   1.000
_cell.angle_alpha   90.00
_cell.angle_beta   90.00
_cell.angle_gamma   90.00
#
_symmetry.space_group_name_H-M   'P 1'
#
loop_
_entity.id
_entity.type
_entity.pdbx_description
1 polymer ?
#
loop_
_entity_poly.entity_id
_entity_poly.type
_entity_poly.pdbx_seq_one_letter_code
_entity_poly.pdbx_strand_id
1 'polypeptide(L)'
;MQFFFNLSLNIDFANHFVSAQIVIASFALVFSGEPFGRRLLAHWSLLLLCAAASQAGRFTFEDGSYYGGSHFLLWLPLYSLAAQLPFWIARMGFGWRLVRLHAKPPLEAKLRIADLMLGTAIIALVLVFVKPYLSRFDMILGYSAIYVFCSLVIASPLAQLYLRESRHHQWAWAAVIAYPVIGITLVLVISVISAVSNGIVQQVLSFVVLVIVILCPTVVMAFTFSQLRTAGWRLERVERGERLSYTGAHEA
;
A
#
# COMPACT_ATOMS: atom_id res chain seq x y z
N MET A 1 0.78 -31.72 12.46
CA MET A 1 0.84 -31.00 11.17
C MET A 1 -0.27 -29.97 11.01
N GLN A 2 -1.56 -30.30 11.14
CA GLN A 2 -2.68 -29.35 10.96
C GLN A 2 -2.62 -28.06 11.81
N PHE A 3 -2.12 -28.12 13.06
CA PHE A 3 -2.00 -26.93 13.92
C PHE A 3 -0.99 -25.90 13.40
N PHE A 4 0.19 -26.33 12.95
CA PHE A 4 1.21 -25.46 12.36
C PHE A 4 0.72 -24.79 11.06
N PHE A 5 -0.16 -25.46 10.30
CA PHE A 5 -0.69 -24.92 9.05
C PHE A 5 -1.76 -23.82 9.25
N ASN A 6 -2.64 -23.96 10.24
CA ASN A 6 -3.57 -22.87 10.58
C ASN A 6 -2.82 -21.63 11.09
N LEU A 7 -1.69 -21.84 11.78
CA LEU A 7 -0.88 -20.76 12.31
C LEU A 7 -0.18 -19.95 11.21
N SER A 8 0.42 -20.61 10.21
CA SER A 8 1.09 -19.92 9.09
C SER A 8 0.11 -19.08 8.26
N LEU A 9 -1.09 -19.62 8.01
CA LEU A 9 -2.11 -18.97 7.19
C LEU A 9 -2.64 -17.67 7.84
N ASN A 10 -2.77 -17.65 9.17
CA ASN A 10 -3.17 -16.46 9.92
C ASN A 10 -2.08 -15.37 9.94
N ILE A 11 -0.80 -15.77 10.07
CA ILE A 11 0.33 -14.82 10.06
C ILE A 11 0.48 -14.17 8.69
N ASP A 12 0.36 -14.95 7.61
CA ASP A 12 0.41 -14.43 6.25
C ASP A 12 -0.73 -13.46 6.00
N PHE A 13 -1.95 -13.79 6.41
CA PHE A 13 -3.10 -12.88 6.31
C PHE A 13 -2.85 -11.53 7.02
N ALA A 14 -2.35 -11.56 8.26
CA ALA A 14 -2.04 -10.35 9.01
C ALA A 14 -0.96 -9.50 8.31
N ASN A 15 0.09 -10.11 7.78
CA ASN A 15 1.15 -9.41 7.05
C ASN A 15 0.62 -8.72 5.78
N HIS A 16 -0.35 -9.33 5.09
CA HIS A 16 -0.98 -8.76 3.90
C HIS A 16 -1.91 -7.61 4.21
N PHE A 17 -2.66 -7.72 5.30
CA PHE A 17 -3.46 -6.62 5.77
C PHE A 17 -2.55 -5.41 6.08
N VAL A 18 -1.45 -5.63 6.79
CA VAL A 18 -0.48 -4.57 7.11
C VAL A 18 0.17 -3.99 5.84
N SER A 19 0.53 -4.81 4.85
CA SER A 19 1.11 -4.30 3.59
C SER A 19 0.12 -3.44 2.80
N ALA A 20 -1.17 -3.82 2.76
CA ALA A 20 -2.22 -2.99 2.18
C ALA A 20 -2.34 -1.63 2.89
N GLN A 21 -2.31 -1.64 4.23
CA GLN A 21 -2.34 -0.40 5.02
C GLN A 21 -1.09 0.46 4.78
N ILE A 22 0.09 -0.14 4.66
CA ILE A 22 1.33 0.56 4.28
C ILE A 22 1.14 1.27 2.94
N VAL A 23 0.63 0.58 1.93
CA VAL A 23 0.42 1.17 0.59
C VAL A 23 -0.61 2.30 0.62
N ILE A 24 -1.73 2.14 1.34
CA ILE A 24 -2.74 3.19 1.51
C ILE A 24 -2.15 4.41 2.24
N ALA A 25 -1.42 4.18 3.33
CA ALA A 25 -0.77 5.23 4.11
C ALA A 25 0.27 5.98 3.25
N SER A 26 1.04 5.25 2.43
CA SER A 26 2.01 5.82 1.49
C SER A 26 1.32 6.61 0.38
N PHE A 27 0.20 6.11 -0.15
CA PHE A 27 -0.63 6.84 -1.12
C PHE A 27 -1.12 8.18 -0.53
N ALA A 28 -1.69 8.14 0.68
CA ALA A 28 -2.16 9.34 1.36
C ALA A 28 -1.02 10.33 1.65
N LEU A 29 0.14 9.84 2.10
CA LEU A 29 1.33 10.65 2.36
C LEU A 29 1.79 11.38 1.09
N VAL A 30 1.87 10.67 -0.04
CA VAL A 30 2.36 11.23 -1.29
C VAL A 30 1.33 12.15 -1.95
N PHE A 31 0.05 11.77 -2.00
CA PHE A 31 -0.93 12.50 -2.80
C PHE A 31 -1.67 13.62 -2.05
N SER A 32 -1.78 13.58 -0.72
CA SER A 32 -2.52 14.59 0.06
C SER A 32 -1.94 16.01 -0.09
N GLY A 33 -2.82 17.02 -0.04
CA GLY A 33 -2.47 18.45 -0.11
C GLY A 33 -2.05 19.08 1.22
N GLU A 34 -2.09 18.34 2.33
CA GLU A 34 -1.74 18.82 3.68
C GLU A 34 -0.22 19.12 3.84
N PRO A 35 0.19 19.91 4.85
CA PRO A 35 1.60 20.10 5.19
C PRO A 35 2.33 18.77 5.38
N PHE A 36 3.53 18.63 4.80
CA PHE A 36 4.28 17.36 4.78
C PHE A 36 4.49 16.78 6.18
N GLY A 37 4.87 17.60 7.17
CA GLY A 37 5.07 17.16 8.55
C GLY A 37 3.82 16.51 9.18
N ARG A 38 2.62 17.07 8.95
CA ARG A 38 1.35 16.48 9.42
C ARG A 38 1.07 15.14 8.75
N ARG A 39 1.26 15.07 7.43
CA ARG A 39 1.08 13.82 6.66
C ARG A 39 2.04 12.74 7.13
N LEU A 40 3.31 13.10 7.33
CA LEU A 40 4.36 12.19 7.79
C LEU A 40 4.04 11.65 9.19
N LEU A 41 3.62 12.52 10.11
CA LEU A 41 3.21 12.11 11.47
C LEU A 41 1.99 11.18 11.44
N ALA A 42 0.96 11.52 10.67
CA ALA A 42 -0.22 10.66 10.52
C ALA A 42 0.13 9.29 9.91
N HIS A 43 1.00 9.29 8.89
CA HIS A 43 1.52 8.08 8.26
C HIS A 43 2.22 7.18 9.27
N TRP A 44 3.19 7.71 10.04
CA TRP A 44 3.90 6.93 11.05
C TRP A 44 3.00 6.45 12.19
N SER A 45 2.04 7.29 12.62
CA SER A 45 1.09 6.91 13.67
C SER A 45 0.24 5.71 13.23
N LEU A 46 -0.24 5.72 11.99
CA LEU A 46 -0.99 4.60 11.41
C LEU A 46 -0.11 3.35 11.29
N LEU A 47 1.11 3.49 10.79
CA LEU A 47 2.04 2.37 10.65
C LEU A 47 2.40 1.72 11.99
N LEU A 48 2.64 2.53 13.04
CA LEU A 48 2.90 2.03 14.38
C LEU A 48 1.68 1.30 14.95
N LEU A 49 0.46 1.81 14.71
CA LEU A 49 -0.77 1.13 15.12
C LEU A 49 -0.93 -0.22 14.38
N CYS A 50 -0.70 -0.26 13.07
CA CYS A 50 -0.74 -1.50 12.30
C CYS A 50 0.31 -2.50 12.78
N ALA A 51 1.52 -2.03 13.09
CA ALA A 51 2.56 -2.88 13.64
C ALA A 51 2.18 -3.41 15.03
N ALA A 52 1.66 -2.56 15.92
CA ALA A 52 1.19 -2.97 17.24
C ALA A 52 0.07 -4.01 17.16
N ALA A 53 -0.91 -3.81 16.27
CA ALA A 53 -1.99 -4.77 16.04
C ALA A 53 -1.46 -6.11 15.50
N SER A 54 -0.50 -6.09 14.58
CA SER A 54 0.16 -7.28 14.07
C SER A 54 0.92 -8.03 15.18
N GLN A 55 1.64 -7.30 16.04
CA GLN A 55 2.33 -7.90 17.18
C GLN A 55 1.36 -8.49 18.21
N ALA A 56 0.26 -7.79 18.51
CA ALA A 56 -0.77 -8.31 19.41
C ALA A 56 -1.41 -9.59 18.86
N GLY A 57 -1.67 -9.66 17.55
CA GLY A 57 -2.13 -10.86 16.88
C GLY A 57 -1.12 -12.01 17.04
N ARG A 58 0.15 -11.78 16.70
CA ARG A 58 1.22 -12.80 16.87
C ARG A 58 1.35 -13.27 18.32
N PHE A 59 1.32 -12.37 19.29
CA PHE A 59 1.37 -12.72 20.71
C PHE A 59 0.21 -13.62 21.16
N THR A 60 -0.96 -13.49 20.53
CA THR A 60 -2.13 -14.30 20.85
C THR A 60 -2.05 -15.71 20.26
N PHE A 61 -1.32 -15.89 19.15
CA PHE A 61 -1.32 -17.14 18.38
C PHE A 61 0.01 -17.91 18.43
N GLU A 62 1.15 -17.25 18.67
CA GLU A 62 2.46 -17.89 18.77
C GLU A 62 2.78 -18.24 20.23
N ASP A 63 3.20 -19.48 20.48
CA ASP A 63 3.63 -19.99 21.79
C ASP A 63 4.98 -19.36 22.24
N GLY A 64 4.98 -18.06 22.52
CA GLY A 64 6.01 -17.38 23.30
C GLY A 64 7.36 -17.13 22.61
N SER A 65 7.53 -17.40 21.31
CA SER A 65 8.77 -17.05 20.60
C SER A 65 8.88 -15.55 20.33
N TYR A 66 9.29 -14.79 21.36
CA TYR A 66 9.40 -13.33 21.38
C TYR A 66 10.33 -12.70 20.32
N TYR A 67 11.13 -13.51 19.62
CA TYR A 67 12.26 -13.04 18.80
C TYR A 67 11.87 -12.50 17.41
N GLY A 68 10.66 -12.74 16.90
CA GLY A 68 10.27 -12.29 15.56
C GLY A 68 9.74 -10.85 15.47
N GLY A 69 9.19 -10.33 16.57
CA GLY A 69 8.36 -9.12 16.54
C GLY A 69 9.12 -7.80 16.39
N SER A 70 10.23 -7.66 17.10
CA SER A 70 11.03 -6.42 17.12
C SER A 70 11.66 -6.09 15.77
N HIS A 71 11.99 -7.10 14.97
CA HIS A 71 12.59 -6.90 13.65
C HIS A 71 11.60 -6.34 12.64
N PHE A 72 10.32 -6.70 12.72
CA PHE A 72 9.29 -6.14 11.82
C PHE A 72 9.21 -4.61 11.88
N LEU A 73 9.37 -4.04 13.07
CA LEU A 73 9.40 -2.59 13.28
C LEU A 73 10.59 -1.92 12.58
N LEU A 74 11.73 -2.61 12.48
CA LEU A 74 12.92 -2.10 11.78
C LEU A 74 12.74 -2.10 10.26
N TRP A 75 11.91 -2.99 9.72
CA TRP A 75 11.64 -3.09 8.28
C TRP A 75 10.50 -2.20 7.81
N LEU A 76 9.59 -1.84 8.71
CA LEU A 76 8.43 -0.98 8.43
C LEU A 76 8.80 0.31 7.65
N PRO A 77 9.89 1.03 7.98
CA PRO A 77 10.32 2.19 7.20
C PRO A 77 10.74 1.86 5.77
N LEU A 78 11.42 0.73 5.57
CA LEU A 78 11.87 0.29 4.24
C LEU A 78 10.67 -0.07 3.36
N TYR A 79 9.68 -0.78 3.90
CA TYR A 79 8.45 -1.08 3.17
C TYR A 79 7.64 0.17 2.85
N SER A 80 7.52 1.09 3.82
CA SER A 80 6.86 2.38 3.61
C SER A 80 7.52 3.13 2.46
N LEU A 81 8.85 3.19 2.45
CA LEU A 81 9.58 3.88 1.40
C LEU A 81 9.40 3.20 0.03
N ALA A 82 9.54 1.88 -0.02
CA ALA A 82 9.33 1.11 -1.25
C ALA A 82 7.92 1.35 -1.81
N ALA A 83 6.91 1.44 -0.93
CA ALA A 83 5.54 1.78 -1.30
C ALA A 83 5.38 3.24 -1.77
N GLN A 84 6.14 4.18 -1.23
CA GLN A 84 6.06 5.60 -1.62
C GLN A 84 6.69 5.88 -2.98
N LEU A 85 7.78 5.19 -3.34
CA LEU A 85 8.59 5.53 -4.51
C LEU A 85 7.79 5.55 -5.83
N PRO A 86 6.95 4.54 -6.16
CA PRO A 86 6.13 4.57 -7.36
C PRO A 86 5.12 5.72 -7.37
N PHE A 87 4.54 6.04 -6.20
CA PHE A 87 3.61 7.17 -6.07
C PHE A 87 4.32 8.51 -6.25
N TRP A 88 5.57 8.64 -5.77
CA TRP A 88 6.39 9.83 -6.01
C TRP A 88 6.67 10.02 -7.50
N ILE A 89 7.04 8.95 -8.19
CA ILE A 89 7.24 8.97 -9.65
C ILE A 89 5.93 9.37 -10.34
N ALA A 90 4.79 8.78 -9.95
CA ALA A 90 3.49 9.13 -10.52
C ALA A 90 3.10 10.60 -10.26
N ARG A 91 3.34 11.10 -9.04
CA ARG A 91 3.10 12.51 -8.68
C ARG A 91 3.99 13.47 -9.49
N MET A 92 5.27 13.15 -9.64
CA MET A 92 6.24 14.00 -10.36
C MET A 92 6.02 13.94 -11.88
N GLY A 93 5.82 12.75 -12.44
CA GLY A 93 5.67 12.52 -13.88
C GLY A 93 4.31 12.94 -14.41
N PHE A 94 3.22 12.64 -13.69
CA PHE A 94 1.86 12.95 -14.15
C PHE A 94 1.26 14.22 -13.54
N GLY A 95 1.85 14.76 -12.47
CA GLY A 95 1.31 15.94 -11.77
C GLY A 95 0.05 15.65 -10.94
N TRP A 96 -0.20 14.38 -10.63
CA TRP A 96 -1.40 13.94 -9.90
C TRP A 96 -1.38 14.36 -8.43
N ARG A 97 -2.53 14.84 -7.95
CA ARG A 97 -2.73 15.23 -6.55
C ARG A 97 -4.13 14.87 -6.07
N LEU A 98 -4.23 14.57 -4.78
CA LEU A 98 -5.51 14.37 -4.13
C LEU A 98 -6.07 15.74 -3.72
N VAL A 99 -7.18 16.13 -4.34
CA VAL A 99 -7.88 17.41 -4.11
C VAL A 99 -9.28 17.10 -3.60
N ARG A 100 -9.77 17.88 -2.65
CA ARG A 100 -11.15 17.77 -2.16
C ARG A 100 -12.05 18.69 -2.98
N LEU A 101 -13.14 18.14 -3.52
CA LEU A 101 -14.20 18.89 -4.16
C LEU A 101 -14.65 20.03 -3.25
N HIS A 102 -14.67 21.26 -3.78
CA HIS A 102 -15.06 22.49 -3.07
C HIS A 102 -14.08 23.03 -2.01
N ALA A 103 -12.91 22.40 -1.81
CA ALA A 103 -11.86 23.03 -1.02
C ALA A 103 -11.14 24.09 -1.85
N LYS A 104 -10.74 25.21 -1.22
CA LYS A 104 -9.84 26.17 -1.85
C LYS A 104 -8.58 25.41 -2.31
N PRO A 105 -8.10 25.65 -3.54
CA PRO A 105 -6.92 24.96 -4.03
C PRO A 105 -5.79 25.21 -3.02
N PRO A 106 -5.13 24.15 -2.51
CA PRO A 106 -4.12 24.33 -1.48
C PRO A 106 -3.07 25.34 -1.97
N LEU A 107 -2.70 26.29 -1.10
CA LEU A 107 -1.52 27.13 -1.31
C LEU A 107 -0.32 26.19 -1.23
N GLU A 108 0.12 25.70 -2.39
CA GLU A 108 1.15 24.70 -2.42
C GLU A 108 2.50 25.29 -2.04
N ALA A 109 3.09 24.78 -0.96
CA ALA A 109 4.53 24.71 -0.87
C ALA A 109 5.01 23.67 -1.89
N LYS A 110 5.81 24.08 -2.89
CA LYS A 110 6.63 23.14 -3.67
C LYS A 110 7.33 22.21 -2.68
N LEU A 111 7.38 20.92 -3.00
CA LEU A 111 8.17 19.97 -2.21
C LEU A 111 9.55 20.55 -1.99
N ARG A 112 9.90 20.78 -0.72
CA ARG A 112 11.20 21.38 -0.41
C ARG A 112 12.23 20.27 -0.54
N ILE A 113 13.43 20.61 -1.01
CA ILE A 113 14.57 19.70 -0.99
C ILE A 113 14.76 19.13 0.43
N ALA A 114 14.46 19.92 1.46
CA ALA A 114 14.44 19.48 2.85
C ALA A 114 13.53 18.27 3.12
N ASP A 115 12.34 18.18 2.49
CA ASP A 115 11.44 17.03 2.67
C ASP A 115 12.04 15.75 2.07
N LEU A 116 12.73 15.88 0.93
CA LEU A 116 13.47 14.78 0.31
C LEU A 116 14.67 14.36 1.17
N MET A 117 15.43 15.33 1.69
CA MET A 117 16.57 15.07 2.57
C MET A 117 16.16 14.43 3.90
N LEU A 118 15.00 14.80 4.44
CA LEU A 118 14.45 14.17 5.64
C LEU A 118 14.08 12.71 5.34
N GLY A 119 13.43 12.46 4.20
CA GLY A 119 13.13 11.10 3.74
C GLY A 119 14.39 10.25 3.59
N THR A 120 15.43 10.77 2.92
CA THR A 120 16.69 10.03 2.75
C THR A 120 17.47 9.83 4.05
N ALA A 121 17.45 10.80 4.98
CA ALA A 121 18.04 10.65 6.30
C ALA A 121 17.38 9.52 7.11
N ILE A 122 16.04 9.42 7.06
CA ILE A 122 15.30 8.31 7.70
C ILE A 122 15.74 6.96 7.10
N ILE A 123 15.87 6.86 5.77
CA ILE A 123 16.33 5.63 5.11
C ILE A 123 17.74 5.25 5.58
N ALA A 124 18.66 6.22 5.53
CA ALA A 124 20.05 5.98 5.89
C ALA A 124 20.15 5.47 7.33
N LEU A 125 19.41 6.11 8.26
CA LEU A 125 19.33 5.69 9.64
C LEU A 125 18.79 4.25 9.78
N VAL A 126 17.71 3.92 9.08
CA VAL A 126 17.11 2.58 9.11
C VAL A 126 18.07 1.54 8.54
N LEU A 127 18.71 1.80 7.40
CA LEU A 127 19.69 0.89 6.81
C LEU A 127 20.88 0.64 7.72
N VAL A 128 21.34 1.65 8.47
CA VAL A 128 22.41 1.48 9.48
C VAL A 128 21.97 0.50 10.57
N PHE A 129 20.73 0.60 11.07
CA PHE A 129 20.21 -0.30 12.10
C PHE A 129 19.86 -1.70 11.58
N VAL A 130 19.48 -1.81 10.31
CA VAL A 130 19.09 -3.06 9.65
C VAL A 130 20.29 -3.87 9.17
N LYS A 131 21.41 -3.21 8.85
CA LYS A 131 22.64 -3.83 8.32
C LYS A 131 23.07 -5.13 9.03
N PRO A 132 23.16 -5.21 10.36
CA PRO A 132 23.61 -6.43 11.04
C PRO A 132 22.63 -7.62 10.90
N TYR A 133 21.40 -7.38 10.43
CA TYR A 133 20.36 -8.40 10.33
C TYR A 133 20.13 -8.90 8.89
N LEU A 134 20.63 -8.21 7.86
CA LEU A 134 20.35 -8.56 6.45
C LEU A 134 20.66 -10.03 6.12
N SER A 135 21.79 -10.57 6.58
CA SER A 135 22.23 -11.94 6.26
C SER A 135 21.34 -13.06 6.79
N ARG A 136 20.44 -12.79 7.75
CA ARG A 136 19.54 -13.80 8.34
C ARG A 136 18.13 -13.77 7.76
N PHE A 137 17.78 -12.75 6.98
CA PHE A 137 16.38 -12.43 6.66
C PHE A 137 16.09 -12.32 5.16
N ASP A 138 17.02 -12.72 4.28
CA ASP A 138 16.88 -12.60 2.82
C ASP A 138 15.55 -13.16 2.28
N MET A 139 15.09 -14.29 2.83
CA MET A 139 13.86 -14.93 2.35
C MET A 139 12.58 -14.21 2.81
N ILE A 140 12.48 -13.83 4.09
CA ILE A 140 11.31 -13.11 4.64
C ILE A 140 11.21 -11.71 4.02
N LEU A 141 12.35 -11.04 3.85
CA LEU A 141 12.43 -9.74 3.20
C LEU A 141 11.98 -9.82 1.73
N GLY A 142 12.37 -10.88 1.02
CA GLY A 142 11.93 -11.15 -0.35
C GLY A 142 10.41 -11.28 -0.46
N TYR A 143 9.79 -12.13 0.38
CA TYR A 143 8.34 -12.35 0.34
C TYR A 143 7.53 -11.09 0.68
N SER A 144 7.94 -10.38 1.73
CA SER A 144 7.28 -9.12 2.13
C SER A 144 7.41 -8.01 1.08
N ALA A 145 8.55 -7.90 0.40
CA ALA A 145 8.72 -6.98 -0.73
C ALA A 145 7.77 -7.32 -1.89
N ILE A 146 7.60 -8.61 -2.20
CA ILE A 146 6.62 -9.08 -3.19
C ILE A 146 5.21 -8.64 -2.80
N TYR A 147 4.82 -8.76 -1.52
CA TYR A 147 3.48 -8.36 -1.07
C TYR A 147 3.22 -6.85 -1.19
N VAL A 148 4.21 -6.03 -0.87
CA VAL A 148 4.14 -4.57 -1.07
C VAL A 148 4.04 -4.26 -2.57
N PHE A 149 4.83 -4.93 -3.41
CA PHE A 149 4.79 -4.76 -4.85
C PHE A 149 3.42 -5.15 -5.45
N CYS A 150 2.88 -6.31 -5.11
CA CYS A 150 1.54 -6.72 -5.55
C CYS A 150 0.48 -5.70 -5.12
N SER A 151 0.56 -5.22 -3.88
CA SER A 151 -0.36 -4.19 -3.37
C SER A 151 -0.25 -2.87 -4.14
N LEU A 152 0.96 -2.45 -4.53
CA LEU A 152 1.16 -1.26 -5.38
C LEU A 152 0.56 -1.41 -6.77
N VAL A 153 0.79 -2.58 -7.37
CA VAL A 153 0.29 -2.91 -8.71
C VAL A 153 -1.25 -2.91 -8.72
N ILE A 154 -1.89 -3.33 -7.62
CA ILE A 154 -3.34 -3.23 -7.41
C ILE A 154 -3.78 -1.78 -7.12
N ALA A 155 -3.04 -1.05 -6.28
CA ALA A 155 -3.39 0.30 -5.85
C ALA A 155 -3.46 1.29 -7.00
N SER A 156 -2.52 1.21 -7.94
CA SER A 156 -2.39 2.16 -9.05
C SER A 156 -3.65 2.24 -9.94
N PRO A 157 -4.14 1.13 -10.54
CA PRO A 157 -5.35 1.18 -11.36
C PRO A 157 -6.60 1.50 -10.54
N LEU A 158 -6.70 1.00 -9.30
CA LEU A 158 -7.85 1.30 -8.44
C LEU A 158 -7.92 2.79 -8.08
N ALA A 159 -6.80 3.41 -7.74
CA ALA A 159 -6.74 4.83 -7.44
C ALA A 159 -7.19 5.66 -8.66
N GLN A 160 -6.77 5.28 -9.87
CA GLN A 160 -7.22 5.95 -11.09
C GLN A 160 -8.72 5.77 -11.31
N LEU A 161 -9.23 4.54 -11.24
CA LEU A 161 -10.64 4.24 -11.48
C LEU A 161 -11.57 4.92 -10.47
N TYR A 162 -11.25 4.86 -9.17
CA TYR A 162 -12.13 5.41 -8.13
C TYR A 162 -11.99 6.93 -7.96
N LEU A 163 -10.77 7.46 -8.04
CA LEU A 163 -10.52 8.85 -7.64
C LEU A 163 -10.49 9.81 -8.84
N ARG A 164 -10.18 9.34 -10.06
CA ARG A 164 -10.09 10.20 -11.25
C ARG A 164 -11.40 10.21 -12.05
N GLU A 165 -11.96 9.04 -12.37
CA GLU A 165 -13.03 8.93 -13.36
C GLU A 165 -14.43 8.91 -12.71
N SER A 166 -15.16 10.01 -12.85
CA SER A 166 -16.44 10.20 -12.14
C SER A 166 -17.64 9.47 -12.74
N ARG A 167 -17.59 9.14 -14.04
CA ARG A 167 -18.77 8.68 -14.80
C ARG A 167 -18.99 7.17 -14.75
N HIS A 168 -18.02 6.39 -14.27
CA HIS A 168 -18.00 4.95 -14.43
C HIS A 168 -17.83 4.20 -13.11
N HIS A 169 -18.54 4.64 -12.06
CA HIS A 169 -18.48 3.99 -10.74
C HIS A 169 -18.80 2.49 -10.78
N GLN A 170 -19.72 2.06 -11.65
CA GLN A 170 -20.04 0.64 -11.87
C GLN A 170 -18.87 -0.15 -12.47
N TRP A 171 -18.12 0.46 -13.41
CA TRP A 171 -16.92 -0.17 -14.00
C TRP A 171 -15.77 -0.27 -13.00
N ALA A 172 -15.66 0.68 -12.06
CA ALA A 172 -14.68 0.60 -10.98
C ALA A 172 -14.92 -0.64 -10.10
N TRP A 173 -16.17 -0.92 -9.73
CA TRP A 173 -16.52 -2.13 -8.99
C TRP A 173 -16.33 -3.41 -9.82
N ALA A 174 -16.65 -3.38 -11.11
CA ALA A 174 -16.37 -4.49 -12.01
C ALA A 174 -14.87 -4.79 -12.08
N ALA A 175 -14.01 -3.77 -12.11
CA ALA A 175 -12.56 -3.92 -12.07
C ALA A 175 -12.06 -4.49 -10.74
N VAL A 176 -12.67 -4.13 -9.61
CA VAL A 176 -12.36 -4.69 -8.28
C VAL A 176 -12.64 -6.19 -8.22
N ILE A 177 -13.61 -6.70 -8.97
CA ILE A 177 -13.91 -8.13 -9.06
C ILE A 177 -13.05 -8.81 -10.14
N ALA A 178 -12.90 -8.18 -11.30
CA ALA A 178 -12.14 -8.74 -12.41
C ALA A 178 -10.66 -8.92 -12.08
N TYR A 179 -10.07 -7.97 -11.34
CA TYR A 179 -8.64 -7.98 -11.06
C TYR A 179 -8.20 -9.17 -10.17
N PRO A 180 -8.87 -9.45 -9.03
CA PRO A 180 -8.63 -10.67 -8.29
C PRO A 180 -8.94 -11.91 -9.09
N VAL A 181 -10.01 -11.95 -9.89
CA VAL A 181 -10.35 -13.12 -10.70
C VAL A 181 -9.22 -13.46 -11.67
N ILE A 182 -8.65 -12.46 -12.36
CA ILE A 182 -7.50 -12.66 -13.27
C ILE A 182 -6.28 -13.16 -12.47
N GLY A 183 -5.96 -12.51 -11.34
CA GLY A 183 -4.85 -12.93 -10.49
C GLY A 183 -4.99 -14.36 -9.99
N ILE A 184 -6.18 -14.71 -9.48
CA ILE A 184 -6.52 -16.06 -9.03
C ILE A 184 -6.41 -17.06 -10.18
N THR A 185 -6.86 -16.71 -11.38
CA THR A 185 -6.79 -17.58 -12.55
C THR A 185 -5.34 -17.86 -12.96
N LEU A 186 -4.49 -16.82 -13.02
CA LEU A 186 -3.07 -16.99 -13.29
C LEU A 186 -2.38 -17.87 -12.25
N VAL A 187 -2.74 -17.67 -10.99
CA VAL A 187 -2.22 -18.46 -9.87
C VAL A 187 -2.68 -19.91 -9.93
N LEU A 188 -3.94 -20.17 -10.30
CA LEU A 188 -4.43 -21.52 -10.57
C LEU A 188 -3.59 -22.21 -11.66
N VAL A 189 -3.35 -21.52 -12.77
CA VAL A 189 -2.55 -22.06 -13.89
C VAL A 189 -1.14 -22.42 -13.43
N ILE A 190 -0.46 -21.51 -12.72
CA ILE A 190 0.90 -21.76 -12.20
C ILE A 190 0.91 -22.91 -11.19
N SER A 191 -0.11 -22.97 -10.34
CA SER A 191 -0.26 -24.05 -9.35
C SER A 191 -0.41 -25.39 -10.07
N VAL A 192 -1.37 -25.53 -11.00
CA VAL A 192 -1.59 -26.75 -11.78
C VAL A 192 -0.32 -27.21 -12.51
N ILE A 193 0.44 -26.30 -13.12
CA ILE A 193 1.73 -26.61 -13.76
C ILE A 193 2.72 -27.17 -12.74
N SER A 194 2.75 -26.59 -11.55
CA SER A 194 3.64 -27.01 -10.45
C SER A 194 3.12 -28.24 -9.68
N ALA A 195 1.87 -28.66 -9.88
CA ALA A 195 1.23 -29.74 -9.13
C ALA A 195 1.81 -31.10 -9.47
N VAL A 196 2.34 -31.18 -10.70
CA VAL A 196 3.01 -32.35 -11.25
C VAL A 196 4.27 -32.72 -10.43
N SER A 197 4.87 -31.78 -9.69
CA SER A 197 6.13 -32.01 -8.97
C SER A 197 6.02 -32.09 -7.43
N ASN A 198 5.06 -31.41 -6.81
CA ASN A 198 5.10 -31.15 -5.35
C ASN A 198 3.92 -31.71 -4.53
N GLY A 199 3.02 -32.49 -5.15
CA GLY A 199 1.87 -33.12 -4.47
C GLY A 199 0.67 -32.18 -4.25
N ILE A 200 -0.54 -32.73 -4.36
CA ILE A 200 -1.80 -31.97 -4.50
C ILE A 200 -2.19 -31.18 -3.24
N VAL A 201 -1.84 -31.64 -2.04
CA VAL A 201 -2.28 -30.99 -0.79
C VAL A 201 -1.56 -29.67 -0.53
N GLN A 202 -0.23 -29.63 -0.68
CA GLN A 202 0.57 -28.41 -0.49
C GLN A 202 0.23 -27.34 -1.54
N GLN A 203 -0.09 -27.80 -2.74
CA GLN A 203 -0.57 -27.04 -3.88
C GLN A 203 -1.89 -26.32 -3.62
N VAL A 204 -2.93 -27.04 -3.20
CA VAL A 204 -4.23 -26.47 -2.86
C VAL A 204 -4.11 -25.48 -1.71
N LEU A 205 -3.26 -25.75 -0.73
CA LEU A 205 -3.06 -24.83 0.39
C LEU A 205 -2.35 -23.53 -0.06
N SER A 206 -1.28 -23.65 -0.84
CA SER A 206 -0.56 -22.49 -1.40
C SER A 206 -1.48 -21.64 -2.27
N PHE A 207 -2.38 -22.29 -3.02
CA PHE A 207 -3.41 -21.65 -3.82
C PHE A 207 -4.38 -20.82 -2.95
N VAL A 208 -4.95 -21.42 -1.90
CA VAL A 208 -5.88 -20.73 -0.98
C VAL A 208 -5.22 -19.51 -0.32
N VAL A 209 -3.98 -19.66 0.16
CA VAL A 209 -3.21 -18.55 0.73
C VAL A 209 -3.11 -17.43 -0.31
N LEU A 210 -2.66 -17.75 -1.53
CA LEU A 210 -2.42 -16.75 -2.56
C LEU A 210 -3.70 -16.05 -3.04
N VAL A 211 -4.84 -16.73 -3.05
CA VAL A 211 -6.17 -16.15 -3.30
C VAL A 211 -6.51 -15.08 -2.24
N ILE A 212 -6.35 -15.43 -0.96
CA ILE A 212 -6.60 -14.51 0.16
C ILE A 212 -5.66 -13.30 0.08
N VAL A 213 -4.39 -13.55 -0.24
CA VAL A 213 -3.34 -12.56 -0.44
C VAL A 213 -3.68 -11.53 -1.52
N ILE A 214 -4.37 -11.92 -2.60
CA ILE A 214 -4.76 -10.99 -3.67
C ILE A 214 -6.08 -10.28 -3.33
N LEU A 215 -7.06 -11.02 -2.79
CA LEU A 215 -8.39 -10.48 -2.51
C LEU A 215 -8.38 -9.44 -1.39
N CYS A 216 -7.71 -9.73 -0.27
CA CYS A 216 -7.71 -8.86 0.90
C CYS A 216 -7.22 -7.43 0.61
N PRO A 217 -6.01 -7.21 0.06
CA PRO A 217 -5.53 -5.87 -0.27
C PRO A 217 -6.43 -5.17 -1.30
N THR A 218 -6.95 -5.92 -2.29
CA THR A 218 -7.84 -5.36 -3.32
C THR A 218 -9.12 -4.81 -2.70
N VAL A 219 -9.79 -5.57 -1.83
CA VAL A 219 -11.02 -5.15 -1.16
C VAL A 219 -10.77 -3.96 -0.23
N VAL A 220 -9.71 -4.02 0.57
CA VAL A 220 -9.35 -2.94 1.51
C VAL A 220 -9.05 -1.64 0.77
N MET A 221 -8.28 -1.70 -0.31
CA MET A 221 -7.96 -0.52 -1.14
C MET A 221 -9.19 0.01 -1.87
N ALA A 222 -10.00 -0.86 -2.47
CA ALA A 222 -11.25 -0.48 -3.14
C ALA A 222 -12.21 0.23 -2.18
N PHE A 223 -12.40 -0.34 -0.99
CA PHE A 223 -13.22 0.26 0.06
C PHE A 223 -12.66 1.62 0.47
N THR A 224 -11.36 1.72 0.73
CA THR A 224 -10.73 2.97 1.16
C THR A 224 -10.83 4.06 0.09
N PHE A 225 -10.55 3.74 -1.18
CA PHE A 225 -10.69 4.70 -2.27
C PHE A 225 -12.14 5.10 -2.52
N SER A 226 -13.08 4.17 -2.34
CA SER A 226 -14.52 4.48 -2.37
C SER A 226 -14.93 5.44 -1.23
N GLN A 227 -14.41 5.24 -0.02
CA GLN A 227 -14.63 6.15 1.12
C GLN A 227 -14.01 7.54 0.88
N LEU A 228 -12.78 7.60 0.37
CA LEU A 228 -12.17 8.87 -0.03
C LEU A 228 -13.00 9.58 -1.09
N ARG A 229 -13.51 8.84 -2.07
CA ARG A 229 -14.35 9.36 -3.13
C ARG A 229 -15.66 9.94 -2.60
N THR A 230 -16.36 9.22 -1.72
CA THR A 230 -17.62 9.69 -1.11
C THR A 230 -17.40 10.90 -0.19
N ALA A 231 -16.23 11.00 0.46
CA ALA A 231 -15.80 12.18 1.21
C ALA A 231 -15.41 13.40 0.33
N GLY A 232 -15.55 13.27 -1.00
CA GLY A 232 -15.32 14.33 -1.99
C GLY A 232 -13.88 14.43 -2.48
N TRP A 233 -13.00 13.47 -2.18
CA TRP A 233 -11.64 13.48 -2.69
C TRP A 233 -11.57 12.99 -4.13
N ARG A 234 -10.72 13.64 -4.93
CA ARG A 234 -10.46 13.33 -6.33
C ARG A 234 -8.97 13.38 -6.63
N LEU A 235 -8.55 12.56 -7.58
CA LEU A 235 -7.19 12.62 -8.12
C LEU A 235 -7.21 13.53 -9.35
N GLU A 236 -6.63 14.71 -9.24
CA GLU A 236 -6.60 15.71 -10.29
C GLU A 236 -5.17 15.97 -10.78
N ARG A 237 -5.03 16.29 -12.07
CA ARG A 237 -3.76 16.74 -12.65
C ARG A 237 -3.67 18.24 -12.43
N VAL A 238 -2.69 18.68 -11.64
CA VAL A 238 -2.43 20.11 -11.47
C VAL A 238 -1.54 20.58 -12.62
N GLU A 239 -2.15 21.22 -13.62
CA GLU A 239 -1.40 21.82 -14.72
C GLU A 239 -0.60 23.02 -14.21
N ARG A 240 0.71 23.02 -14.50
CA ARG A 240 1.68 23.99 -13.95
C ARG A 240 1.49 25.43 -14.45
N GLY A 241 0.52 25.71 -15.32
CA GLY A 241 0.49 26.94 -16.12
C GLY A 241 -0.75 27.84 -16.03
N GLU A 242 -1.93 27.36 -15.64
CA GLU A 242 -3.18 28.12 -15.88
C GLU A 242 -3.75 28.91 -14.69
N ARG A 243 -2.99 29.09 -13.60
CA ARG A 243 -3.45 29.95 -12.48
C ARG A 243 -3.44 31.47 -12.77
N LEU A 244 -3.22 31.90 -14.00
CA LEU A 244 -3.17 33.33 -14.35
C LEU A 244 -4.44 33.89 -15.02
N SER A 245 -5.47 33.09 -15.35
CA SER A 245 -6.59 33.59 -16.18
C SER A 245 -8.02 33.47 -15.59
N TYR A 246 -8.19 33.12 -14.32
CA TYR A 246 -9.55 32.96 -13.72
C TYR A 246 -9.90 33.97 -12.61
N THR A 247 -9.28 35.15 -12.61
CA THR A 247 -9.66 36.26 -11.70
C THR A 247 -10.33 37.44 -12.42
N GLY A 248 -10.89 37.26 -13.62
CA GLY A 248 -11.37 38.40 -14.41
C GLY A 248 -12.72 38.28 -15.14
N ALA A 249 -13.52 37.23 -14.96
CA ALA A 249 -14.69 36.99 -15.84
C ALA A 249 -16.07 36.95 -15.15
N HIS A 250 -16.19 37.33 -13.87
CA HIS A 250 -17.50 37.38 -13.18
C HIS A 250 -17.76 38.67 -12.39
N GLU A 251 -17.12 39.77 -12.79
CA GLU A 251 -17.58 41.13 -12.45
C GLU A 251 -17.99 41.85 -13.73
N ALA A 252 -19.18 41.50 -14.26
CA ALA A 252 -19.96 42.30 -15.19
C ALA A 252 -21.44 41.92 -15.04
#